data_AF-A0A1Y5HFY5-F1
#
_entry.id   AF-A0A1Y5HFY5-F1
#
_cell.length_a   1.000
_cell.length_b   1.000
_cell.length_c   1.000
_cell.angle_alpha   90.00
_cell.angle_beta   90.00
_cell.angle_gamma   90.00
#
_symmetry.space_group_name_H-M   'P 1'
#
loop_
_entity.id
_entity.type
_entity.pdbx_description
1 polymer ?
#
loop_
_entity_poly.entity_id
_entity_poly.type
_entity_poly.pdbx_seq_one_letter_code
_entity_poly.pdbx_strand_id
1 'polypeptide(L)' 'MVNDAVEAETRPITKSEERWAFLILAVFLAPFMAGVIVGGYGFIVWMLQVVFGPPTG' A
#
# COMPACT_ATOMS: atom_id res chain seq x y z
N MET A 1 -2.29 28.46 34.51
CA MET A 1 -1.39 27.29 34.63
C MET A 1 -1.92 26.09 33.83
N VAL A 2 -2.51 26.29 32.64
CA VAL A 2 -3.08 25.18 31.82
C VAL A 2 -2.73 25.31 30.32
N ASN A 3 -1.92 26.30 29.91
CA ASN A 3 -1.59 26.48 28.47
C ASN A 3 -0.23 25.91 28.07
N ASP A 4 0.63 25.55 29.03
CA ASP A 4 2.02 25.16 28.77
C ASP A 4 2.16 23.71 28.26
N ALA A 5 1.11 22.88 28.40
CA ALA A 5 1.11 21.48 27.95
C ALA A 5 0.64 21.32 26.49
N VAL A 6 0.05 22.36 25.88
CA VAL A 6 -0.47 22.32 24.50
C VAL A 6 0.59 22.73 23.47
N GLU A 7 1.70 23.28 23.92
CA GLU A 7 2.90 23.49 23.10
C GLU A 7 3.65 22.16 22.95
N ALA A 8 2.94 21.17 22.40
CA ALA A 8 3.47 19.86 22.05
C ALA A 8 4.53 20.02 20.96
N GLU A 9 5.77 20.23 21.40
CA GLU A 9 7.03 19.94 20.72
C GLU A 9 6.90 19.63 19.22
N THR A 10 6.78 20.66 18.38
CA THR A 10 6.92 20.50 16.92
C THR A 10 8.40 20.26 16.61
N ARG A 11 8.87 19.03 16.82
CA ARG A 11 10.21 18.64 16.38
C ARG A 11 10.29 18.80 14.88
N PRO A 12 11.32 19.48 14.34
CA PRO A 12 11.47 19.60 12.90
C PRO A 12 11.71 18.20 12.31
N ILE A 13 10.78 17.74 11.48
CA ILE A 13 10.94 16.49 10.72
C ILE A 13 12.18 16.65 9.84
N THR A 14 13.13 15.74 9.98
CA THR A 14 14.33 15.74 9.17
C THR A 14 14.06 15.07 7.82
N LYS A 15 14.74 15.52 6.75
CA LYS A 15 14.63 14.89 5.42
C LYS A 15 14.96 13.40 5.41
N SER A 16 15.75 12.94 6.38
CA SER A 16 16.09 11.53 6.56
C SER A 16 14.89 10.72 7.07
N GLU A 17 14.10 11.27 8.00
CA GLU A 17 12.90 10.62 8.53
C GLU A 17 11.81 10.47 7.47
N GLU A 18 11.60 11.49 6.63
CA GLU A 18 10.65 11.41 5.50
C GLU A 18 11.05 10.30 4.51
N ARG A 19 12.33 10.22 4.17
CA ARG A 19 12.81 9.17 3.25
C ARG A 19 12.65 7.78 3.84
N TRP A 20 12.92 7.60 5.13
CA TRP A 20 12.70 6.32 5.80
C TRP A 20 11.23 5.94 5.84
N ALA A 21 10.35 6.88 6.19
CA ALA A 21 8.90 6.66 6.17
C ALA A 21 8.41 6.30 4.76
N PHE A 22 8.91 6.99 3.73
CA PHE A 22 8.59 6.68 2.33
C PHE A 22 9.06 5.28 1.92
N LEU A 23 10.29 4.89 2.27
CA LEU A 23 10.83 3.57 1.94
C LEU A 23 10.04 2.46 2.63
N ILE A 24 9.72 2.63 3.92
CA ILE A 24 8.88 1.69 4.67
C ILE A 24 7.51 1.58 3.99
N LEU A 25 6.85 2.71 3.73
CA LEU A 25 5.56 2.72 3.04
C LEU A 25 5.66 2.04 1.68
N ALA A 26 6.65 2.37 0.85
CA ALA A 26 6.81 1.82 -0.49
C ALA A 26 7.04 0.29 -0.45
N VAL A 27 7.84 -0.22 0.48
CA VAL A 27 8.11 -1.65 0.64
C VAL A 27 6.84 -2.42 1.02
N PHE A 28 5.88 -1.82 1.70
CA PHE A 28 4.59 -2.46 2.02
C PHE A 28 3.50 -2.18 0.97
N LEU A 29 3.44 -0.96 0.46
CA LEU A 29 2.42 -0.51 -0.48
C LEU A 29 2.62 -1.13 -1.86
N ALA A 30 3.86 -1.20 -2.36
CA ALA A 30 4.14 -1.80 -3.66
C ALA A 30 3.71 -3.28 -3.75
N PRO A 31 4.07 -4.19 -2.81
CA PRO A 31 3.60 -5.56 -2.87
C PRO A 31 2.10 -5.69 -2.63
N PHE A 32 1.50 -4.83 -1.79
CA PHE A 32 0.04 -4.81 -1.65
C PHE A 32 -0.64 -4.50 -2.98
N MET A 33 -0.18 -3.46 -3.68
CA MET A 33 -0.69 -3.08 -4.99
C MET A 33 -0.48 -4.19 -6.03
N ALA A 34 0.68 -4.84 -6.01
CA ALA A 34 0.95 -6.00 -6.86
C ALA A 34 -0.04 -7.15 -6.58
N GLY A 35 -0.33 -7.43 -5.31
CA GLY A 35 -1.32 -8.44 -4.90
C GLY A 35 -2.73 -8.12 -5.41
N VAL A 36 -3.16 -6.87 -5.33
CA VAL A 36 -4.46 -6.43 -5.87
C VAL A 36 -4.53 -6.64 -7.38
N ILE A 37 -3.48 -6.26 -8.11
CA ILE A 37 -3.44 -6.40 -9.58
C ILE A 37 -3.41 -7.88 -9.99
N VAL A 38 -2.50 -8.68 -9.42
CA VAL A 38 -2.34 -10.09 -9.77
C VAL A 38 -3.56 -10.90 -9.33
N GLY A 39 -4.05 -10.67 -8.10
CA GLY A 39 -5.24 -11.32 -7.58
C GLY A 39 -6.50 -10.93 -8.36
N GLY A 40 -6.70 -9.64 -8.65
CA GLY A 40 -7.82 -9.16 -9.46
C GLY A 40 -7.77 -9.70 -10.88
N TYR A 41 -6.61 -9.67 -11.53
CA TYR A 41 -6.44 -10.21 -12.87
C TYR A 41 -6.66 -11.73 -12.91
N GLY A 42 -6.06 -12.46 -11.97
CA GLY A 42 -6.25 -13.91 -11.84
C GLY A 42 -7.72 -14.28 -11.57
N PHE A 43 -8.42 -13.50 -10.75
CA PHE A 43 -9.85 -13.66 -10.50
C PHE A 43 -10.69 -13.41 -11.75
N ILE A 44 -10.39 -12.35 -12.53
CA ILE A 44 -11.05 -12.08 -13.80
C ILE A 44 -10.85 -13.26 -14.75
N VAL A 45 -9.62 -13.71 -14.93
CA VAL A 45 -9.31 -14.88 -15.77
C VAL A 45 -10.05 -16.12 -15.30
N TRP A 46 -10.09 -16.37 -13.98
CA TRP A 46 -10.84 -17.49 -13.41
C TRP A 46 -12.35 -17.38 -13.68
N MET A 47 -12.96 -16.21 -13.49
CA MET A 47 -14.36 -15.98 -13.82
C MET A 47 -14.63 -16.19 -15.31
N LEU A 48 -13.72 -15.74 -16.17
CA LEU A 48 -13.80 -15.99 -17.61
C LEU A 48 -13.74 -17.49 -17.92
N GLN A 49 -12.91 -18.27 -17.22
CA GLN A 49 -12.88 -19.73 -17.37
C GLN A 49 -14.18 -20.40 -16.91
N VAL A 50 -14.81 -19.92 -15.84
CA VAL A 50 -16.10 -20.43 -15.38
C VAL A 50 -17.21 -20.21 -16.42
N VAL A 51 -17.15 -19.10 -17.16
CA VAL A 51 -18.18 -18.73 -18.15
C VAL A 51 -17.91 -19.32 -19.54
N PHE A 52 -16.67 -19.22 -20.03
CA PHE A 52 -16.28 -19.58 -21.41
C PHE A 52 -15.60 -20.95 -21.51
N GLY A 53 -15.35 -21.61 -20.38
CA GLY A 53 -14.58 -22.84 -20.32
C GLY A 53 -13.07 -22.61 -20.23
N PRO A 54 -12.29 -23.64 -19.85
CA PRO A 54 -10.83 -23.54 -19.74
C PRO A 54 -10.19 -23.29 -21.12
N PRO A 55 -9.04 -22.59 -21.17
CA PRO A 55 -8.34 -22.34 -22.43
C PRO A 55 -7.88 -23.67 -23.05
N THR A 56 -8.49 -24.05 -24.18
CA THR A 56 -8.09 -25.20 -24.99
C THR A 56 -6.97 -24.76 -25.94
N GLY A 57 -5.72 -24.99 -25.52
CA GLY A 57 -4.58 -24.99 -26.43
C GLY A 57 -4.57 -26.22 -27.33
#